data_AF-A0A7S2HMT1-F1
#
_entry.id   AF-A0A7S2HMT1-F1
#
_cell.length_a   1.000
_cell.length_b   1.000
_cell.length_c   1.000
_cell.angle_alpha   90.00
_cell.angle_beta   90.00
_cell.angle_gamma   90.00
#
_symmetry.space_group_name_H-M   'P 1'
#
loop_
_entity.id
_entity.type
_entity.pdbx_description
1 polymer ?
#
loop_
_entity_poly.entity_id
_entity_poly.type
_entity_poly.pdbx_seq_one_letter_code
_entity_poly.pdbx_strand_id
1 'polypeptide(L)'
;VAFSSKEGRRLFREAVAEGHMENYFIVSEQLLTQDEPTNCGRAALATALNALQIDPMRTWKGAWRWFDEDNLGDCGCSGRHRSAGAEALTFDAFACLSRRNGASASALRAPHRGVADCGGAFGAAFREVVRATSASSGRECVVVSLCREALGQS
;
A
#
# COMPACT_ATOMS: atom_id res chain seq x y z
N VAL A 1 -1.97 17.51 -7.66
CA VAL A 1 -1.82 18.58 -6.64
C VAL A 1 -0.90 18.04 -5.54
N ALA A 2 0.14 18.77 -5.14
CA ALA A 2 1.04 18.33 -4.07
C ALA A 2 0.36 18.46 -2.69
N PHE A 3 0.54 17.46 -1.81
CA PHE A 3 -0.06 17.44 -0.47
C PHE A 3 0.33 18.67 0.38
N SER A 4 1.59 19.08 0.32
CA SER A 4 2.15 20.23 1.03
C SER A 4 1.80 21.60 0.43
N SER A 5 1.02 21.65 -0.66
CA SER A 5 0.57 22.93 -1.24
C SER A 5 -0.61 23.51 -0.45
N LYS A 6 -0.92 24.81 -0.66
CA LYS A 6 -2.12 25.44 -0.07
C LYS A 6 -3.39 24.69 -0.46
N GLU A 7 -3.45 24.27 -1.73
CA GLU A 7 -4.58 23.52 -2.27
C GLU A 7 -4.65 22.09 -1.71
N GLY A 8 -3.53 21.38 -1.64
CA GLY A 8 -3.47 20.03 -1.04
C GLY A 8 -3.93 20.02 0.41
N ARG A 9 -3.47 20.99 1.22
CA ARG A 9 -3.94 21.17 2.60
C ARG A 9 -5.41 21.57 2.71
N ARG A 10 -5.97 22.25 1.71
CA ARG A 10 -7.41 22.57 1.67
C ARG A 10 -8.22 21.31 1.43
N LEU A 11 -7.89 20.56 0.37
CA LEU A 11 -8.55 19.30 0.02
C LEU A 11 -8.48 18.27 1.16
N PHE A 12 -7.32 18.15 1.82
CA PHE A 12 -7.17 17.24 2.96
C PHE A 12 -8.08 17.62 4.13
N ARG A 13 -8.15 18.91 4.50
CA ARG A 13 -9.02 19.38 5.59
C ARG A 13 -10.50 19.15 5.28
N GLU A 14 -10.91 19.37 4.04
CA GLU A 14 -12.28 19.11 3.58
C GLU A 14 -12.60 17.61 3.69
N ALA A 15 -11.72 16.75 3.18
CA ALA A 15 -11.92 15.30 3.25
C ALA A 15 -11.92 14.76 4.69
N VAL A 16 -11.11 15.32 5.60
CA VAL A 16 -11.15 14.98 7.04
C VAL A 16 -12.48 15.45 7.66
N ALA A 17 -12.92 16.67 7.38
CA ALA A 17 -14.18 17.19 7.92
C ALA A 17 -15.40 16.40 7.42
N GLU A 18 -15.32 15.80 6.23
CA GLU A 18 -16.34 14.93 5.64
C GLU A 18 -16.24 13.45 6.08
N GLY A 19 -15.24 13.08 6.90
CA GLY A 19 -15.04 11.71 7.37
C GLY A 19 -14.55 10.76 6.27
N HIS A 20 -13.79 11.26 5.30
CA HIS A 20 -13.22 10.49 4.18
C HIS A 20 -11.71 10.28 4.30
N MET A 21 -11.11 10.53 5.46
CA MET A 21 -9.68 10.35 5.74
C MET A 21 -9.41 9.76 7.13
N GLU A 22 -10.32 8.97 7.69
CA GLU A 22 -10.16 8.36 9.03
C GLU A 22 -8.95 7.43 9.10
N ASN A 23 -8.73 6.64 8.05
CA ASN A 23 -7.58 5.74 7.96
C ASN A 23 -6.23 6.46 7.81
N TYR A 24 -6.22 7.75 7.45
CA TYR A 24 -4.97 8.51 7.30
C TYR A 24 -4.17 8.54 8.59
N PHE A 25 -4.83 8.69 9.74
CA PHE A 25 -4.14 8.84 11.02
C PHE A 25 -3.31 7.59 11.35
N ILE A 26 -3.91 6.41 11.29
CA ILE A 26 -3.22 5.14 11.54
C ILE A 26 -2.13 4.83 10.52
N VAL A 27 -2.29 5.26 9.26
CA VAL A 27 -1.26 5.08 8.22
C VAL A 27 -0.10 6.06 8.45
N SER A 28 -0.42 7.31 8.81
CA SER A 28 0.58 8.38 8.98
C SER A 28 1.54 8.14 10.14
N GLU A 29 1.05 7.51 11.21
CA GLU A 29 1.87 7.08 12.36
C GLU A 29 2.93 6.04 11.97
N GLN A 30 2.76 5.39 10.81
CA GLN A 30 3.54 4.23 10.38
C GLN A 30 4.33 4.47 9.11
N LEU A 31 4.32 5.70 8.57
CA LEU A 31 4.96 6.01 7.31
C LEU A 31 6.48 5.76 7.38
N LEU A 32 6.94 4.89 6.48
CA LEU A 32 8.35 4.60 6.25
C LEU A 32 8.80 5.26 4.94
N THR A 33 9.98 5.87 4.97
CA THR A 33 10.72 6.20 3.74
C THR A 33 11.30 4.90 3.19
N GLN A 34 11.21 4.68 1.87
CA GLN A 34 11.86 3.51 1.27
C GLN A 34 13.39 3.63 1.37
N ASP A 35 14.06 2.59 1.85
CA ASP A 35 15.52 2.63 2.05
C ASP A 35 16.30 2.43 0.75
N GLU A 36 15.75 1.67 -0.20
CA GLU A 36 16.34 1.40 -1.52
C GLU A 36 15.38 1.73 -2.67
N PRO A 37 15.87 2.07 -3.89
CA PRO A 37 15.02 2.44 -5.04
C PRO A 37 13.96 1.38 -5.40
N THR A 38 14.26 0.10 -5.21
CA THR A 38 13.36 -1.01 -5.55
C THR A 38 12.49 -1.48 -4.39
N ASN A 39 12.65 -0.91 -3.19
CA ASN A 39 11.95 -1.34 -1.97
C ASN A 39 10.62 -0.63 -1.70
N CYS A 40 10.12 0.21 -2.61
CA CYS A 40 8.85 0.92 -2.42
C CYS A 40 7.68 0.00 -2.02
N GLY A 41 7.59 -1.19 -2.61
CA GLY A 41 6.57 -2.19 -2.26
C GLY A 41 6.78 -2.80 -0.87
N ARG A 42 8.02 -2.96 -0.41
CA ARG A 42 8.33 -3.48 0.93
C ARG A 42 8.02 -2.43 2.00
N ALA A 43 8.46 -1.18 1.78
CA ALA A 43 8.16 -0.05 2.66
C ALA A 43 6.64 0.16 2.84
N ALA A 44 5.90 0.13 1.73
CA ALA A 44 4.44 0.25 1.75
C ALA A 44 3.76 -0.92 2.49
N LEU A 45 4.27 -2.14 2.34
CA LEU A 45 3.74 -3.30 3.05
C LEU A 45 3.99 -3.21 4.55
N ALA A 46 5.21 -2.88 4.98
CA ALA A 46 5.53 -2.71 6.40
C ALA A 46 4.68 -1.59 7.02
N THR A 47 4.54 -0.45 6.34
CA THR A 47 3.64 0.65 6.75
C THR A 47 2.21 0.14 6.95
N ALA A 48 1.66 -0.59 5.97
CA ALA A 48 0.30 -1.10 6.04
C ALA A 48 0.11 -2.12 7.17
N LEU A 49 1.01 -3.09 7.34
CA LEU A 49 0.90 -4.11 8.39
C LEU A 49 1.00 -3.51 9.80
N ASN A 50 1.89 -2.52 9.99
CA ASN A 50 1.99 -1.79 11.25
C ASN A 50 0.73 -0.93 11.52
N ALA A 51 0.15 -0.30 10.49
CA ALA A 51 -1.09 0.46 10.62
C ALA A 51 -2.28 -0.44 10.99
N LEU A 52 -2.29 -1.68 10.49
CA LEU A 52 -3.22 -2.73 10.88
C LEU A 52 -2.97 -3.28 12.30
N GLN A 53 -1.84 -2.91 12.92
CA GLN A 53 -1.33 -3.44 14.18
C GLN A 53 -1.19 -4.96 14.19
N ILE A 54 -0.71 -5.52 13.09
CA ILE A 54 -0.42 -6.94 13.02
C ILE A 54 0.91 -7.20 13.72
N ASP A 55 0.92 -8.19 14.61
CA ASP A 55 2.13 -8.61 15.32
C ASP A 55 3.01 -9.46 14.40
N PRO A 56 4.27 -9.05 14.11
CA PRO A 56 5.15 -9.83 13.25
C PRO A 56 5.65 -11.13 13.89
N MET A 57 5.33 -11.35 15.18
CA MET A 57 5.72 -12.51 15.98
C MET A 57 7.23 -12.78 16.00
N ARG A 58 8.02 -11.72 15.76
CA ARG A 58 9.48 -11.72 15.74
C ARG A 58 9.99 -10.39 16.29
N THR A 59 11.16 -10.44 16.90
CA THR A 59 11.85 -9.23 17.35
C THR A 59 12.37 -8.43 16.17
N TRP A 60 12.14 -7.12 16.19
CA TRP A 60 12.75 -6.15 15.29
C TRP A 60 14.04 -5.57 15.89
N LYS A 61 13.93 -4.85 17.01
CA LYS A 61 15.05 -4.19 17.70
C LYS A 61 14.87 -4.29 19.20
N GLY A 62 15.81 -4.94 19.90
CA GLY A 62 15.72 -5.13 21.35
C GLY A 62 14.47 -5.92 21.76
N ALA A 63 13.56 -5.31 22.51
CA ALA A 63 12.28 -5.91 22.88
C ALA A 63 11.12 -5.58 21.91
N TRP A 64 11.37 -4.73 20.90
CA TRP A 64 10.32 -4.24 20.00
C TRP A 64 10.01 -5.25 18.90
N ARG A 65 8.74 -5.36 18.55
CA ARG A 65 8.22 -6.22 17.46
C ARG A 65 7.46 -5.34 16.49
N TRP A 66 8.07 -5.08 15.34
CA TRP A 66 7.56 -4.16 14.32
C TRP A 66 7.95 -4.64 12.93
N PHE A 67 7.13 -4.34 11.92
CA PHE A 67 7.54 -4.61 10.55
C PHE A 67 8.50 -3.52 10.04
N ASP A 68 9.55 -3.94 9.36
CA ASP A 68 10.42 -3.10 8.53
C ASP A 68 10.59 -3.74 7.15
N GLU A 69 11.39 -3.14 6.27
CA GLU A 69 11.59 -3.66 4.92
C GLU A 69 12.25 -5.04 4.92
N ASP A 70 13.13 -5.35 5.87
CA ASP A 70 13.94 -6.57 5.84
C ASP A 70 13.19 -7.77 6.44
N ASN A 71 12.30 -7.54 7.40
CA ASN A 71 11.71 -8.61 8.19
C ASN A 71 10.35 -9.14 7.66
N LEU A 72 9.90 -8.69 6.49
CA LEU A 72 8.66 -9.14 5.81
C LEU A 72 8.74 -10.57 5.24
N GLY A 73 9.94 -11.12 5.10
CA GLY A 73 10.20 -12.42 4.49
C GLY A 73 10.10 -12.43 2.96
N ASP A 74 9.79 -13.61 2.41
CA ASP A 74 9.73 -13.92 0.98
C ASP A 74 8.42 -14.65 0.62
N CYS A 75 7.85 -14.31 -0.54
CA CYS A 75 6.67 -14.95 -1.11
C CYS A 75 6.97 -16.35 -1.66
N GLY A 76 8.18 -16.54 -2.19
CA GLY A 76 8.54 -17.70 -3.03
C GLY A 76 7.87 -17.69 -4.42
N CYS A 77 7.07 -16.66 -4.72
CA CYS A 77 6.31 -16.51 -5.96
C CYS A 77 7.12 -15.83 -7.06
N SER A 78 8.22 -15.17 -6.70
CA SER A 78 9.28 -14.82 -7.63
C SER A 78 10.00 -16.11 -8.02
N GLY A 79 9.82 -16.56 -9.26
CA GLY A 79 10.65 -17.62 -9.83
C GLY A 79 12.14 -17.32 -9.58
N ARG A 80 12.96 -18.36 -9.41
CA ARG A 80 14.38 -18.35 -9.03
C ARG A 80 15.27 -17.38 -9.85
N HIS A 81 15.12 -16.07 -9.63
CA HIS A 81 15.95 -15.03 -10.20
C HIS A 81 16.30 -14.03 -9.09
N ARG A 82 16.96 -14.53 -8.04
CA ARG A 82 17.84 -13.69 -7.22
C ARG A 82 19.11 -13.40 -8.04
N SER A 83 18.98 -12.59 -9.08
CA SER A 83 20.13 -11.91 -9.68
C SER A 83 20.50 -10.77 -8.73
N ALA A 84 21.80 -10.48 -8.57
CA ALA A 84 22.37 -9.58 -7.58
C ALA A 84 22.03 -8.08 -7.76
N GLY A 85 20.74 -7.75 -7.69
CA GLY A 85 20.12 -6.44 -7.61
C GLY A 85 18.66 -6.68 -7.21
N ALA A 86 18.21 -6.13 -6.09
CA ALA A 86 16.89 -6.46 -5.53
C ALA A 86 15.78 -6.09 -6.52
N GLU A 87 15.19 -7.06 -7.20
CA GLU A 87 14.03 -6.85 -8.08
C GLU A 87 12.88 -6.26 -7.26
N ALA A 88 12.21 -5.24 -7.80
CA ALA A 88 11.08 -4.61 -7.12
C ALA A 88 9.95 -5.62 -6.88
N LEU A 89 9.25 -5.46 -5.77
CA LEU A 89 8.16 -6.36 -5.39
C LEU A 89 7.01 -6.30 -6.41
N THR A 90 6.68 -7.44 -7.03
CA THR A 90 5.54 -7.53 -7.95
C THR A 90 4.21 -7.44 -7.20
N PHE A 91 3.12 -7.11 -7.90
CA PHE A 91 1.78 -7.03 -7.30
C PHE A 91 1.33 -8.35 -6.65
N ASP A 92 1.57 -9.49 -7.29
CA ASP A 92 1.21 -10.80 -6.72
C ASP A 92 2.09 -11.16 -5.51
N ALA A 93 3.37 -10.81 -5.57
CA ALA A 93 4.26 -11.01 -4.44
C ALA A 93 3.86 -10.15 -3.23
N PHE A 94 3.45 -8.89 -3.45
CA PHE A 94 2.89 -8.02 -2.42
C PHE A 94 1.64 -8.63 -1.79
N ALA A 95 0.69 -9.08 -2.60
CA ALA A 95 -0.57 -9.65 -2.13
C ALA A 95 -0.35 -10.93 -1.29
N CYS A 96 0.57 -11.79 -1.71
CA CYS A 96 0.89 -13.00 -0.97
C CYS A 96 1.67 -12.71 0.32
N LEU A 97 2.66 -11.80 0.30
CA LEU A 97 3.34 -11.37 1.53
C LEU A 97 2.38 -10.74 2.54
N SER A 98 1.38 -9.99 2.07
CA SER A 98 0.33 -9.44 2.93
C SER A 98 -0.40 -10.56 3.70
N ARG A 99 -0.86 -11.60 2.99
CA ARG A 99 -1.55 -12.75 3.61
C ARG A 99 -0.63 -13.55 4.54
N ARG A 100 0.62 -13.81 4.11
CA ARG A 100 1.60 -14.57 4.89
C ARG A 100 1.98 -13.89 6.20
N ASN A 101 1.93 -12.56 6.23
CA ASN A 101 2.16 -11.76 7.44
C ASN A 101 0.86 -11.48 8.21
N GLY A 102 -0.25 -12.19 7.94
CA GLY A 102 -1.45 -12.17 8.78
C GLY A 102 -2.55 -11.21 8.36
N ALA A 103 -2.41 -10.48 7.26
CA ALA A 103 -3.46 -9.58 6.78
C ALA A 103 -4.55 -10.33 6.00
N SER A 104 -5.81 -9.95 6.21
CA SER A 104 -6.91 -10.28 5.30
C SER A 104 -6.82 -9.39 4.06
N ALA A 105 -6.22 -9.90 2.98
CA ALA A 105 -5.93 -9.12 1.79
C ALA A 105 -6.80 -9.50 0.58
N SER A 106 -7.27 -8.50 -0.17
CA SER A 106 -7.94 -8.67 -1.46
C SER A 106 -7.13 -7.99 -2.55
N ALA A 107 -6.88 -8.70 -3.65
CA ALA A 107 -6.06 -8.23 -4.76
C ALA A 107 -6.95 -7.95 -5.98
N LEU A 108 -7.10 -6.66 -6.32
CA LEU A 108 -7.91 -6.22 -7.46
C LEU A 108 -6.99 -5.71 -8.56
N ARG A 109 -6.99 -6.38 -9.72
CA ARG A 109 -6.18 -5.97 -10.88
C ARG A 109 -7.03 -5.14 -11.84
N ALA A 110 -6.49 -3.99 -12.22
CA ALA A 110 -7.04 -3.25 -13.34
C ALA A 110 -6.97 -4.13 -14.60
N PRO A 111 -8.01 -4.12 -15.45
CA PRO A 111 -7.97 -4.87 -16.70
C PRO A 111 -6.83 -4.38 -17.60
N HIS A 112 -6.26 -5.30 -18.40
CA HIS A 112 -5.23 -4.95 -19.36
C HIS A 112 -5.71 -3.87 -20.34
N ARG A 113 -4.82 -2.93 -20.67
CA ARG A 113 -5.07 -1.92 -21.71
C ARG A 113 -5.49 -2.62 -23.00
N GLY A 114 -6.62 -2.23 -23.56
CA GLY A 114 -7.14 -2.77 -24.83
C GLY A 114 -8.39 -3.64 -24.71
N VAL A 115 -8.82 -4.00 -23.50
CA VAL A 115 -10.16 -4.58 -23.30
C VAL A 115 -11.16 -3.42 -23.26
N ALA A 116 -12.04 -3.34 -24.25
CA ALA A 116 -13.07 -2.32 -24.31
C ALA A 116 -14.09 -2.50 -23.16
N ASP A 117 -14.58 -1.39 -22.61
CA ASP A 117 -15.69 -1.30 -21.62
C ASP A 117 -15.40 -1.73 -20.17
N CYS A 118 -14.28 -2.37 -19.86
CA CYS A 118 -13.96 -2.79 -18.48
C CYS A 118 -13.31 -1.70 -17.60
N GLY A 119 -12.77 -0.64 -18.20
CA GLY A 119 -12.09 0.44 -17.46
C GLY A 119 -13.04 1.29 -16.62
N GLY A 120 -14.27 1.52 -17.11
CA GLY A 120 -15.29 2.29 -16.39
C GLY A 120 -15.80 1.57 -15.15
N ALA A 121 -16.15 0.28 -15.28
CA ALA A 121 -16.62 -0.56 -14.19
C ALA A 121 -15.54 -0.73 -13.10
N PHE A 122 -14.29 -1.04 -13.49
CA PHE A 122 -13.18 -1.12 -12.54
C PHE A 122 -12.95 0.22 -11.83
N GLY A 123 -12.97 1.34 -12.56
CA GLY A 123 -12.80 2.66 -11.98
C GLY A 123 -13.89 3.02 -10.96
N ALA A 124 -15.14 2.62 -11.21
CA ALA A 124 -16.24 2.79 -10.26
C ALA A 124 -16.03 1.95 -9.00
N ALA A 125 -15.74 0.65 -9.15
CA ALA A 125 -15.46 -0.25 -8.04
C ALA A 125 -14.23 0.20 -7.21
N PHE A 126 -13.17 0.65 -7.87
CA PHE A 126 -11.98 1.18 -7.21
C PHE A 126 -12.31 2.41 -6.35
N ARG A 127 -13.11 3.36 -6.87
CA ARG A 127 -13.54 4.54 -6.10
C ARG A 127 -14.40 4.15 -4.90
N GLU A 128 -15.26 3.16 -5.05
CA GLU A 128 -16.09 2.64 -3.94
C GLU A 128 -15.21 2.05 -2.83
N VAL A 129 -14.24 1.19 -3.18
CA VAL A 129 -13.29 0.63 -2.21
C VAL A 129 -12.50 1.72 -1.50
N VAL A 130 -11.94 2.69 -2.24
CA VAL A 130 -11.19 3.81 -1.64
C VAL A 130 -12.07 4.60 -0.67
N ARG A 131 -13.31 4.92 -1.07
CA ARG A 131 -14.24 5.68 -0.22
C ARG A 131 -14.65 4.92 1.04
N ALA A 132 -14.94 3.63 0.91
CA ALA A 132 -15.32 2.79 2.04
C ALA A 132 -14.16 2.64 3.03
N THR A 133 -12.96 2.34 2.54
CA THR A 133 -11.78 2.17 3.41
C THR A 133 -11.34 3.50 4.04
N SER A 134 -11.39 4.61 3.30
CA SER A 134 -10.95 5.90 3.85
C SER A 134 -11.93 6.51 4.85
N ALA A 135 -13.19 6.11 4.82
CA ALA A 135 -14.21 6.47 5.80
C ALA A 135 -14.37 5.46 6.94
N SER A 136 -13.67 4.32 6.88
CA SER A 136 -13.76 3.28 7.90
C SER A 136 -13.08 3.71 9.19
N SER A 137 -13.78 3.55 10.31
CA SER A 137 -13.16 3.62 11.65
C SER A 137 -12.46 2.31 12.03
N GLY A 138 -12.53 1.29 11.16
CA GLY A 138 -11.78 0.05 11.29
C GLY A 138 -10.31 0.22 10.89
N ARG A 139 -9.52 -0.82 11.13
CA ARG A 139 -8.13 -0.88 10.65
C ARG A 139 -8.13 -1.49 9.26
N GLU A 140 -8.23 -0.64 8.25
CA GLU A 140 -8.26 -1.03 6.85
C GLU A 140 -7.38 -0.09 6.02
N CYS A 141 -6.65 -0.67 5.07
CA CYS A 141 -5.71 0.06 4.23
C CYS A 141 -5.93 -0.32 2.76
N VAL A 142 -5.84 0.66 1.86
CA VAL A 142 -5.72 0.42 0.41
C VAL A 142 -4.29 0.75 0.01
N VAL A 143 -3.61 -0.21 -0.63
CA VAL A 143 -2.30 0.00 -1.24
C VAL A 143 -2.45 -0.09 -2.76
N VAL A 144 -1.88 0.86 -3.47
CA VAL A 144 -2.03 0.98 -4.93
C VAL A 144 -0.70 0.73 -5.62
N SER A 145 -0.68 -0.21 -6.57
CA SER A 145 0.43 -0.39 -7.51
C SER A 145 0.07 0.32 -8.81
N LEU A 146 0.93 1.26 -9.25
CA LEU A 146 0.65 2.14 -10.37
C LEU A 146 1.90 2.43 -11.20
N CYS A 147 1.67 2.88 -12.43
CA CYS A 147 2.70 3.39 -13.33
C CYS A 147 2.81 4.91 -13.15
N ARG A 148 3.97 5.40 -12.68
CA ARG A 148 4.21 6.84 -12.46
C ARG A 148 4.08 7.66 -13.74
N GLU A 149 4.60 7.14 -14.85
CA GLU A 149 4.52 7.78 -16.17
C GLU A 149 3.07 8.05 -16.58
N ALA A 150 2.15 7.11 -16.33
CA ALA A 150 0.73 7.29 -16.63
C ALA A 150 0.07 8.41 -15.81
N LEU A 151 0.71 8.88 -14.75
CA LEU A 151 0.29 10.02 -13.91
C LEU A 151 1.13 11.28 -14.16
N GLY A 152 2.05 11.27 -15.12
CA GLY A 152 2.97 12.39 -15.37
C GLY A 152 4.00 12.59 -14.26
N GLN A 153 4.39 11.51 -13.56
CA GLN A 153 5.39 11.52 -12.49
C GLN A 153 6.67 10.80 -12.94
N SER A 154 7.83 11.30 -12.48
CA SER A 154 9.16 10.69 -12.67
C SER A 154 9.52 9.70 -11.56
#